data_AF-G8ZPP2-F1
#
_entry.id   AF-G8ZPP2-F1
#
_cell.length_a   1.000
_cell.length_b   1.000
_cell.length_c   1.000
_cell.angle_alpha   90.00
_cell.angle_beta   90.00
_cell.angle_gamma   90.00
#
_symmetry.space_group_name_H-M   'P 1'
#
loop_
_entity.id
_entity.type
_entity.pdbx_description
1 polymer ?
#
loop_
_entity_poly.entity_id
_entity_poly.type
_entity_poly.pdbx_seq_one_letter_code
_entity_poly.pdbx_strand_id
1 'polypeptide(L)' 'MSNAHYLKLACHVLLALLICNLCLKLVDRYLLFNLTQWLLTCRGGECSDIKWWQRLPQLERLVWYFLDHVENRRQDIS' A
#
# COMPACT_ATOMS: atom_id res chain seq x y z
N MET A 1 -16.34 -38.33 13.76
CA MET A 1 -15.75 -37.49 12.68
C MET A 1 -14.66 -36.64 13.32
N SER A 2 -13.41 -36.83 12.89
CA SER A 2 -12.22 -36.57 13.71
C SER A 2 -11.84 -35.08 13.79
N ASN A 3 -11.44 -34.67 15.00
CA ASN A 3 -10.90 -33.34 15.32
C ASN A 3 -9.77 -32.88 14.38
N ALA A 4 -9.11 -33.82 13.71
CA ALA A 4 -8.08 -33.56 12.70
C ALA A 4 -8.56 -32.77 11.49
N HIS A 5 -9.85 -32.87 11.12
CA HIS A 5 -10.40 -32.13 9.97
C HIS A 5 -10.54 -30.64 10.28
N TYR A 6 -11.03 -30.31 11.49
CA TYR A 6 -11.13 -28.92 11.96
C TYR A 6 -9.75 -28.28 12.12
N LEU A 7 -8.75 -29.03 12.62
CA LEU A 7 -7.38 -28.54 12.73
C LEU A 7 -6.77 -28.20 11.36
N LYS A 8 -6.97 -29.06 10.36
CA LYS A 8 -6.48 -28.81 8.99
C LYS A 8 -7.12 -27.59 8.35
N LEU A 9 -8.41 -27.36 8.60
CA LEU A 9 -9.14 -26.19 8.11
C LEU A 9 -8.64 -24.90 8.80
N ALA A 10 -8.50 -24.93 10.12
CA ALA A 10 -7.99 -23.80 10.89
C ALA A 10 -6.56 -23.42 10.48
N CYS A 11 -5.67 -24.40 10.26
CA CYS A 11 -4.34 -24.15 9.73
C CYS A 11 -4.36 -23.51 8.34
N HIS A 12 -5.24 -23.95 7.43
CA HIS A 12 -5.36 -23.33 6.11
C HIS A 12 -5.87 -21.88 6.18
N VAL A 13 -6.85 -21.61 7.04
CA VAL A 13 -7.37 -20.25 7.24
C VAL A 13 -6.30 -19.34 7.85
N LEU A 14 -5.57 -19.82 8.86
CA LEU A 14 -4.46 -19.09 9.45
C LEU A 14 -3.35 -18.82 8.44
N LEU A 15 -3.00 -19.82 7.61
CA LEU A 15 -2.02 -19.66 6.54
C LEU A 15 -2.47 -18.62 5.51
N ALA A 16 -3.74 -18.67 5.07
CA ALA A 16 -4.30 -17.71 4.14
C ALA A 16 -4.31 -16.28 4.72
N LEU A 17 -4.70 -16.12 5.99
CA LEU A 17 -4.63 -14.84 6.69
C LEU A 17 -3.20 -14.32 6.78
N LEU A 18 -2.23 -15.20 7.05
CA LEU A 18 -0.82 -14.84 7.13
C LEU A 18 -0.28 -14.38 5.76
N ILE A 19 -0.64 -15.09 4.68
CA ILE A 19 -0.30 -14.72 3.31
C ILE A 19 -0.95 -13.39 2.96
N CYS A 20 -2.23 -13.18 3.24
CA CYS A 20 -2.90 -11.90 3.00
C CYS A 20 -2.24 -10.76 3.79
N ASN A 21 -1.93 -10.96 5.07
CA ASN A 21 -1.25 -9.96 5.90
C ASN A 21 0.14 -9.61 5.34
N LEU A 22 0.88 -10.63 4.92
CA LEU A 22 2.19 -10.47 4.30
C LEU A 22 2.09 -9.75 2.95
N CYS A 23 1.13 -10.13 2.11
CA CYS A 23 0.84 -9.46 0.84
C CYS A 23 0.46 -8.00 1.05
N LEU A 24 -0.38 -7.69 2.05
CA LEU A 24 -0.75 -6.31 2.38
C LEU A 24 0.47 -5.51 2.85
N LYS A 25 1.35 -6.07 3.70
CA LYS A 25 2.60 -5.41 4.10
C LYS A 25 3.59 -5.23 2.95
N LEU A 26 3.69 -6.22 2.06
CA LEU A 26 4.53 -6.14 0.88
C LEU A 26 3.99 -5.10 -0.10
N VAL A 27 2.69 -5.11 -0.33
CA VAL A 27 1.99 -4.12 -1.14
C VAL A 27 2.17 -2.73 -0.53
N ASP A 28 1.94 -2.54 0.76
CA ASP A 28 2.21 -1.28 1.43
C ASP A 28 3.64 -0.82 1.13
N ARG A 29 4.66 -1.65 1.40
CA ARG A 29 6.06 -1.27 1.19
C ARG A 29 6.46 -1.03 -0.27
N TYR A 30 6.07 -1.91 -1.19
CA TYR A 30 6.52 -1.88 -2.59
C TYR A 30 5.66 -0.96 -3.44
N LEU A 31 4.36 -0.97 -3.21
CA LEU A 31 3.39 -0.16 -3.93
C LEU A 31 3.54 1.30 -3.48
N LEU A 32 3.87 1.60 -2.22
CA LEU A 32 4.28 2.95 -1.80
C LEU A 32 5.56 3.41 -2.48
N PHE A 33 6.59 2.57 -2.53
CA PHE A 33 7.84 2.94 -3.18
C PHE A 33 7.66 3.17 -4.69
N ASN A 34 6.93 2.29 -5.37
CA ASN A 34 6.65 2.45 -6.79
C ASN A 34 5.67 3.60 -7.07
N LEU A 35 4.67 3.83 -6.22
CA LEU A 35 3.75 4.96 -6.34
C LEU A 35 4.49 6.27 -6.13
N THR A 36 5.33 6.40 -5.12
CA THR A 36 6.11 7.63 -4.88
C THR A 36 7.05 7.91 -6.04
N GLN A 37 7.77 6.90 -6.53
CA GLN A 37 8.58 7.05 -7.75
C GLN A 37 7.72 7.47 -8.94
N TRP A 38 6.58 6.84 -9.19
CA TRP A 38 5.70 7.17 -10.31
C TRP A 38 5.00 8.54 -10.18
N LEU A 39 4.62 8.94 -8.96
CA LEU A 39 4.03 10.23 -8.62
C LEU A 39 5.04 11.38 -8.73
N LEU A 40 6.33 11.09 -8.49
CA LEU A 40 7.42 12.05 -8.54
C LEU A 40 8.20 12.03 -9.86
N THR A 41 8.03 10.99 -10.69
CA THR A 41 8.67 10.92 -12.00
C THR A 41 8.03 11.96 -12.93
N CYS A 42 8.77 13.02 -13.24
CA CYS A 42 8.40 14.00 -14.25
C CYS A 42 8.33 13.29 -15.61
N ARG A 43 7.12 13.14 -16.17
CA ARG A 43 6.92 12.57 -17.50
C ARG A 43 7.29 13.63 -18.55
N GLY A 44 8.51 13.57 -19.06
CA GLY A 44 8.91 14.30 -20.27
C GLY A 44 9.60 15.65 -20.07
N GLY A 45 10.52 15.78 -19.10
CA GLY A 45 11.46 16.91 -19.01
C GLY A 45 10.87 18.26 -18.57
N GLU A 46 9.56 18.43 -18.62
CA GLU A 46 8.85 19.58 -18.07
C GLU A 46 8.39 19.25 -16.66
N CYS A 47 9.27 19.44 -15.67
CA CYS A 47 8.82 19.60 -14.28
C CYS A 47 8.18 21.00 -14.15
N SER A 48 7.00 21.18 -14.74
CA SER A 48 6.12 22.28 -14.35
C SER A 48 5.79 22.13 -12.86
N ASP A 49 5.66 23.24 -12.13
CA ASP A 49 5.30 23.29 -10.70
C ASP A 49 4.08 22.42 -10.31
N ILE A 50 3.26 22.04 -11.30
CA ILE A 50 2.05 21.23 -11.13
C ILE A 50 2.33 19.78 -11.53
N LYS A 51 2.26 18.87 -10.56
CA LYS A 51 2.40 17.42 -10.79
C LYS A 51 1.22 16.89 -11.61
N TRP A 52 1.46 15.86 -12.42
CA TRP A 52 0.44 15.31 -13.34
C TRP A 52 -0.84 14.85 -12.61
N TRP A 53 -0.71 14.36 -11.37
CA TRP A 53 -1.83 13.91 -10.54
C TRP A 53 -2.59 15.06 -9.86
N GLN A 54 -2.01 16.26 -9.77
CA GLN A 54 -2.70 17.47 -9.29
C GLN A 54 -3.70 18.02 -10.32
N ARG A 55 -3.68 17.54 -11.57
CA ARG A 55 -4.68 17.92 -12.58
C ARG A 55 -6.06 17.34 -12.30
N LEU A 56 -6.15 16.30 -11.45
CA LEU A 56 -7.40 15.62 -11.12
C LEU A 56 -7.66 15.73 -9.61
N PRO A 57 -8.68 16.50 -9.17
CA PRO A 57 -8.90 16.80 -7.76
C PRO A 57 -9.23 15.56 -6.90
N GLN A 58 -9.82 14.52 -7.52
CA GLN A 58 -10.08 13.24 -6.86
C GLN A 58 -8.78 12.46 -6.59
N LEU A 59 -7.84 12.48 -7.54
CA LEU A 59 -6.53 11.84 -7.40
C LEU A 59 -5.66 12.59 -6.41
N GLU A 60 -5.70 13.92 -6.41
CA GLU A 60 -5.02 14.74 -5.42
C GLU A 60 -5.41 14.37 -3.98
N ARG A 61 -6.73 14.30 -3.68
CA ARG A 61 -7.19 13.89 -2.34
C ARG A 61 -6.72 12.49 -1.96
N LEU A 62 -6.77 11.54 -2.89
CA LEU A 62 -6.33 10.17 -2.66
C LEU A 62 -4.82 10.11 -2.38
N VAL A 63 -4.02 10.83 -3.16
CA VAL A 63 -2.56 10.87 -3.01
C VAL A 63 -2.16 11.53 -1.70
N TRP A 64 -2.78 12.66 -1.33
CA TRP A 64 -2.53 13.33 -0.05
C TRP A 64 -2.94 12.47 1.14
N TYR A 65 -4.11 11.83 1.08
CA TYR A 65 -4.55 10.89 2.11
C TYR A 65 -3.56 9.73 2.28
N PHE A 66 -3.01 9.23 1.16
CA PHE A 66 -2.01 8.17 1.19
C PHE A 66 -0.68 8.64 1.80
N LEU A 67 -0.20 9.83 1.42
CA LEU A 67 1.02 10.44 1.98
C LEU A 67 0.90 10.66 3.48
N ASP A 68 -0.21 11.24 3.93
CA ASP A 68 -0.49 11.51 5.34
C ASP A 68 -0.58 10.22 6.16
N HIS A 69 -1.19 9.17 5.61
CA HIS A 69 -1.22 7.86 6.28
C HIS A 69 0.17 7.25 6.45
N VAL A 70 1.05 7.44 5.48
CA VAL A 70 2.42 6.91 5.47
C VAL A 70 3.32 7.68 6.41
N GLU A 71 3.19 9.01 6.42
CA GLU A 71 3.93 9.88 7.33
C GLU A 71 3.60 9.57 8.78
N ASN A 72 2.31 9.47 9.11
CA ASN A 72 1.86 9.07 10.45
C ASN A 72 2.38 7.69 10.84
N ARG A 73 2.31 6.69 9.94
CA ARG A 73 2.86 5.34 10.18
C ARG A 73 4.38 5.31 10.36
N ARG A 74 5.10 6.27 9.79
CA ARG A 74 6.56 6.38 9.93
C ARG A 74 6.96 7.07 11.24
N GLN A 75 6.17 8.02 11.74
CA GLN A 75 6.42 8.69 13.01
C GLN A 75 6.19 7.80 14.25
N ASP A 76 5.22 6.88 14.20
CA ASP A 76 4.96 5.93 15.31
C ASP A 76 6.09 4.90 15.57
N ILE A 77 7.09 4.82 14.69
CA ILE A 77 8.22 3.86 14.78
C ILE A 77 9.53 4.57 15.23
N SER A 78 9.53 5.91 15.32
CA SER A 78 10.68 6.71 15.77
C SER A 78 10.58 7.11 17.23
#